data_AF-A0A974WZ26-F1
#
_entry.id   AF-A0A974WZ26-F1
#
_cell.length_a   1.000
_cell.length_b   1.000
_cell.length_c   1.000
_cell.angle_alpha   90.00
_cell.angle_beta   90.00
_cell.angle_gamma   90.00
#
_symmetry.space_group_name_H-M   'P 1'
#
loop_
_entity.id
_entity.type
_entity.pdbx_description
1 polymer ?
#
loop_
_entity_poly.entity_id
_entity_poly.type
_entity_poly.pdbx_seq_one_letter_code
_entity_poly.pdbx_strand_id
1 'polypeptide(L)'
;MAQQRTPRTGAVFLDPRGEDRSMRVTWHQEQQVVVLSLWRDNVCAGTFRLAADEVPDLIALLRRGLDEAYDAARERVDRVERPSRAG
;
A
#
# COMPACT_ATOMS: atom_id res chain seq x y z
N MET A 1 -22.82 23.18 5.70
CA MET A 1 -21.48 22.63 5.97
C MET A 1 -20.81 22.31 4.63
N ALA A 2 -20.22 23.31 3.99
CA ALA A 2 -19.51 23.13 2.73
C ALA A 2 -18.15 22.48 3.02
N GLN A 3 -18.01 21.20 2.69
CA GLN A 3 -16.73 20.51 2.76
C GLN A 3 -15.84 21.12 1.66
N GLN A 4 -14.90 21.97 2.07
CA GLN A 4 -13.98 22.63 1.16
C GLN A 4 -13.15 21.57 0.43
N ARG A 5 -13.14 21.63 -0.89
CA ARG A 5 -12.35 20.75 -1.76
C ARG A 5 -10.90 21.23 -1.76
N THR A 6 -10.21 21.07 -0.64
CA THR A 6 -8.74 21.07 -0.66
C THR A 6 -8.29 19.92 -1.57
N PRO A 7 -7.24 20.07 -2.40
CA PRO A 7 -6.68 18.94 -3.14
C PRO A 7 -6.37 17.83 -2.14
N ARG A 8 -7.18 16.77 -2.15
CA ARG A 8 -6.96 15.65 -1.25
C ARG A 8 -5.79 14.89 -1.84
N THR A 9 -4.62 15.02 -1.23
CA THR A 9 -3.54 14.05 -1.46
C THR A 9 -4.12 12.68 -1.17
N GLY A 10 -4.17 11.84 -2.19
CA GLY A 10 -4.86 10.57 -2.13
C GLY A 10 -4.57 9.74 -3.37
N ALA A 11 -4.76 8.44 -3.21
CA ALA A 11 -4.54 7.45 -4.26
C ALA A 11 -5.57 6.34 -4.14
N VAL A 12 -5.79 5.65 -5.25
CA VAL A 12 -6.60 4.43 -5.32
C VAL A 12 -5.69 3.31 -5.76
N PHE A 13 -5.69 2.21 -5.00
CA PHE A 13 -4.96 0.99 -5.30
C PHE A 13 -5.97 -0.12 -5.61
N LEU A 14 -5.77 -0.84 -6.71
CA LEU A 14 -6.61 -1.97 -7.07
C LEU A 14 -6.15 -3.23 -6.34
N ASP A 15 -7.10 -4.02 -5.87
CA ASP A 15 -6.82 -5.30 -5.26
C ASP A 15 -6.55 -6.36 -6.37
N PRO A 16 -5.40 -7.04 -6.35
CA PRO A 16 -5.07 -8.09 -7.34
C PRO A 16 -6.08 -9.25 -7.37
N ARG A 17 -6.88 -9.43 -6.30
CA ARG A 17 -7.95 -10.42 -6.24
C ARG A 17 -9.15 -10.10 -7.15
N GLY A 18 -9.18 -8.94 -7.80
CA GLY A 18 -10.25 -8.53 -8.72
C GLY A 18 -11.59 -8.22 -8.02
N GLU A 19 -12.70 -8.34 -8.76
CA GLU A 19 -14.09 -8.04 -8.28
C GLU A 19 -14.30 -6.59 -7.80
N ASP A 20 -13.77 -5.62 -8.54
CA ASP A 20 -13.88 -4.19 -8.23
C ASP A 20 -13.47 -3.82 -6.80
N ARG A 21 -12.58 -4.64 -6.23
CA ARG A 21 -11.97 -4.41 -4.92
C ARG A 21 -10.89 -3.35 -5.04
N SER A 22 -10.94 -2.34 -4.18
CA SER A 22 -9.95 -1.28 -4.15
C SER A 22 -9.70 -0.77 -2.74
N MET A 23 -8.50 -0.23 -2.51
CA MET A 23 -8.17 0.57 -1.35
C MET A 23 -8.06 2.03 -1.77
N ARG A 24 -8.77 2.92 -1.07
CA ARG A 24 -8.66 4.37 -1.26
C ARG A 24 -7.93 4.96 -0.06
N VAL A 25 -6.90 5.74 -0.34
CA VAL A 25 -6.12 6.48 0.66
C VAL A 25 -6.43 7.95 0.49
N THR A 26 -6.76 8.63 1.59
CA THR A 26 -7.15 10.04 1.57
C THR A 26 -6.61 10.78 2.78
N TRP A 27 -5.95 11.92 2.54
CA TRP A 27 -5.44 12.78 3.61
C TRP A 27 -6.49 13.77 4.11
N HIS A 28 -6.65 13.87 5.43
CA HIS A 28 -7.47 14.86 6.10
C HIS A 28 -6.59 15.77 6.97
N GLN A 29 -6.06 16.84 6.36
CA GLN A 29 -5.04 17.70 6.99
C GLN A 29 -5.52 18.34 8.29
N GLU A 30 -6.74 18.87 8.32
CA GLU A 30 -7.30 19.49 9.54
C GLU A 30 -7.44 18.52 10.70
N GLN A 31 -7.66 17.24 10.41
CA GLN A 31 -7.86 16.19 11.40
C GLN A 31 -6.56 15.44 11.74
N GLN A 32 -5.45 15.76 11.06
CA GLN A 32 -4.16 15.09 11.20
C GLN A 32 -4.27 13.57 11.09
N VAL A 33 -5.08 13.09 10.14
CA VAL A 33 -5.25 11.65 9.86
C VAL A 33 -5.18 11.34 8.38
N VAL A 34 -4.72 10.13 8.08
CA VAL A 34 -4.84 9.49 6.77
C VAL A 34 -5.89 8.38 6.88
N VAL A 35 -6.90 8.45 6.02
CA VAL A 35 -7.97 7.46 5.96
C VAL A 35 -7.65 6.43 4.89
N LEU A 36 -7.56 5.16 5.29
CA LEU A 36 -7.47 4.02 4.39
C LEU A 36 -8.82 3.32 4.40
N SER A 37 -9.46 3.20 3.25
CA SER A 37 -10.79 2.57 3.14
C SER A 37 -10.78 1.47 2.09
N LEU A 38 -11.39 0.34 2.42
CA LEU A 38 -11.55 -0.80 1.52
C LEU A 38 -12.94 -0.73 0.89
N TRP A 39 -12.98 -0.88 -0.42
CA TRP A 39 -14.18 -0.79 -1.23
C TRP A 39 -14.37 -2.06 -2.03
N ARG A 40 -15.62 -2.43 -2.24
CA ARG A 40 -16.06 -3.43 -3.21
C ARG A 40 -17.19 -2.81 -4.01
N ASP A 41 -17.07 -2.82 -5.33
CA ASP A 41 -17.95 -2.06 -6.21
C ASP A 41 -17.98 -0.58 -5.78
N ASN A 42 -19.14 -0.10 -5.32
CA ASN A 42 -19.31 1.24 -4.81
C ASN A 42 -19.67 1.28 -3.31
N VAL A 43 -19.41 0.19 -2.58
CA VAL A 43 -19.69 0.06 -1.15
C VAL A 43 -18.38 0.06 -0.36
N CYS A 44 -18.29 0.93 0.64
CA CYS A 44 -17.19 0.91 1.61
C CYS A 44 -17.39 -0.27 2.58
N ALA A 45 -16.48 -1.25 2.52
CA ALA A 45 -16.51 -2.45 3.34
C ALA A 45 -15.76 -2.27 4.67
N GLY A 46 -14.88 -1.26 4.77
CA GLY A 46 -14.13 -0.98 5.99
C GLY A 46 -13.30 0.29 5.90
N THR A 47 -13.07 0.93 7.04
CA THR A 47 -12.26 2.14 7.16
C THR A 47 -11.29 2.04 8.33
N PHE A 48 -10.06 2.48 8.12
CA PHE A 48 -9.04 2.67 9.14
C PHE A 48 -8.55 4.12 9.12
N ARG A 49 -8.37 4.71 10.30
CA ARG A 49 -7.80 6.06 10.46
C ARG A 49 -6.41 5.92 11.06
N LEU A 50 -5.39 6.23 10.27
CA LEU A 50 -4.01 6.28 10.72
C LEU A 50 -3.69 7.72 11.14
N ALA A 51 -3.05 7.91 12.29
CA ALA A 51 -2.59 9.23 12.69
C ALA A 51 -1.47 9.70 11.75
N ALA A 52 -1.41 11.00 11.44
CA ALA A 52 -0.46 11.54 10.47
C ALA A 52 1.01 11.36 10.90
N ASP A 53 1.27 11.31 12.21
CA ASP A 53 2.59 11.07 12.81
C ASP A 53 3.03 9.60 12.75
N GLU A 54 2.10 8.65 12.58
CA GLU A 54 2.38 7.22 12.36
C GLU A 54 2.63 6.86 10.87
N VAL A 55 2.35 7.78 9.95
CA VAL A 55 2.59 7.58 8.50
C VAL A 55 4.05 7.23 8.18
N PRO A 56 5.07 7.88 8.77
CA PRO A 56 6.47 7.50 8.56
C PRO A 56 6.76 6.04 8.94
N ASP A 57 6.16 5.53 10.01
CA ASP A 57 6.35 4.14 10.45
C ASP A 57 5.73 3.16 9.46
N LEU A 58 4.53 3.47 8.95
CA LEU A 58 3.91 2.69 7.87
C LEU A 58 4.78 2.67 6.61
N ILE A 59 5.33 3.83 6.20
CA ILE A 59 6.24 3.91 5.04
C ILE A 59 7.49 3.05 5.27
N ALA A 60 8.10 3.14 6.45
CA ALA A 60 9.27 2.36 6.79
C ALA A 60 8.98 0.85 6.75
N LEU A 61 7.81 0.43 7.26
CA LEU A 61 7.36 -0.96 7.18
C LEU A 61 7.22 -1.44 5.73
N LEU A 62 6.51 -0.67 4.88
CA LEU A 62 6.29 -1.02 3.48
C LEU A 62 7.60 -1.10 2.69
N ARG A 63 8.53 -0.16 2.94
CA ARG A 63 9.85 -0.16 2.30
C ARG A 63 10.67 -1.39 2.69
N ARG A 64 10.74 -1.73 3.99
CA ARG A 64 11.46 -2.93 4.43
C ARG A 64 10.93 -4.20 3.76
N GLY A 65 9.62 -4.38 3.71
CA GLY A 65 9.01 -5.53 3.04
C GLY A 65 9.29 -5.57 1.53
N LEU A 66 9.39 -4.40 0.88
CA LEU A 66 9.80 -4.32 -0.53
C LEU A 66 11.26 -4.74 -0.72
N ASP A 67 12.18 -4.24 0.11
CA ASP A 67 13.60 -4.57 0.05
C ASP A 67 13.81 -6.09 0.24
N GLU A 68 13.16 -6.69 1.25
CA GLU A 68 13.19 -8.14 1.50
C GLU A 68 12.65 -8.96 0.30
N ALA A 69 11.57 -8.50 -0.33
CA ALA A 69 11.02 -9.16 -1.51
C ALA A 69 11.99 -9.14 -2.71
N TYR A 70 12.72 -8.03 -2.90
CA TYR A 70 13.74 -7.91 -3.95
C TYR A 70 14.97 -8.77 -3.67
N ASP A 71 15.42 -8.87 -2.42
CA ASP A 71 16.50 -9.78 -2.03
C ASP A 71 16.12 -11.23 -2.36
N ALA A 72 14.93 -11.66 -1.93
CA ALA A 72 14.44 -13.01 -2.21
C ALA A 72 14.28 -13.31 -3.71
N ALA A 73 13.90 -12.31 -4.52
CA ALA A 73 13.83 -12.46 -5.96
C ALA A 73 15.21 -12.63 -6.60
N ARG A 74 16.21 -11.86 -6.18
CA ARG A 74 17.60 -11.95 -6.66
C ARG A 74 18.22 -13.30 -6.37
N GLU A 75 18.08 -13.79 -5.14
CA GLU A 75 18.62 -15.11 -4.75
C GLU A 75 18.04 -16.26 -5.59
N ARG A 76 16.76 -16.16 -6.00
CA ARG A 76 16.14 -17.15 -6.89
C ARG A 76 16.75 -17.11 -8.29
N VAL A 77 17.01 -15.92 -8.83
CA VAL A 77 17.67 -15.75 -10.14
C VAL A 77 19.08 -16.32 -10.08
N ASP A 78 19.88 -15.93 -9.08
CA ASP A 78 21.26 -16.42 -8.93
C ASP A 78 21.33 -17.96 -8.82
N ARG A 79 20.35 -18.58 -8.16
CA ARG A 79 20.24 -20.04 -8.07
C ARG A 79 19.93 -20.71 -9.41
N VAL A 80 19.07 -20.09 -10.22
CA VAL A 80 18.68 -20.60 -11.54
C VAL A 80 19.83 -20.43 -12.54
N GLU A 81 20.53 -19.29 -12.48
CA GLU A 81 21.66 -18.96 -13.36
C GLU A 81 22.96 -19.71 -13.01
N ARG A 82 23.00 -20.32 -11.83
CA ARG A 82 24.12 -21.16 -11.37
C ARG A 82 23.71 -22.64 -11.35
N PRO A 83 23.40 -23.28 -12.50
CA PRO A 83 23.22 -24.71 -12.51
C PRO A 83 24.56 -25.37 -12.17
N SER A 84 24.48 -26.39 -11.33
CA SER A 84 25.56 -27.19 -10.78
C SER A 84 26.78 -27.31 -11.72
N ARG A 85 27.88 -26.62 -11.38
CA ARG A 85 29.23 -27.08 -11.73
C ARG A 85 29.57 -28.27 -10.82
N ALA A 86 28.83 -29.35 -10.96
CA ALA A 86 29.24 -30.66 -10.46
C ALA A 86 29.22 -31.60 -11.67
N GLY A 87 30.36 -31.59 -12.37
CA GLY A 87 30.84 -32.70 -13.17
C GLY A 87 32.03 -33.31 -12.44
#